data_AF-A0A7Y2MX55-F1
#
_entry.id   AF-A0A7Y2MX55-F1
#
_cell.length_a   1.000
_cell.length_b   1.000
_cell.length_c   1.000
_cell.angle_alpha   90.00
_cell.angle_beta   90.00
_cell.angle_gamma   90.00
#
_symmetry.space_group_name_H-M   'P 1'
#
loop_
_entity.id
_entity.type
_entity.pdbx_description
1 polymer ?
#
loop_
_entity_poly.entity_id
_entity_poly.type
_entity_poly.pdbx_seq_one_letter_code
_entity_poly.pdbx_strand_id
1 'polypeptide(L)'
;MIHSLYSNKEIFLRELISNASDAADKLRFESLADPKLLGDDAELGIRVELDKKQRQLTVSDNGIGMSREELIDNLGTIAKSGTAEFLEQMTGDTKHDAQLIGQFGVGFYASFIVADKVTVETRRAGLAADEAVRWESDGKGEFSVESIERA
;
A
#
# COMPACT_ATOMS: atom_id res chain seq x y z
N MET A 1 -3.53 18.83 20.37
CA MET A 1 -4.20 18.48 19.10
C MET A 1 -3.36 17.57 18.21
N ILE A 2 -2.03 17.75 18.10
CA ILE A 2 -1.15 16.82 17.36
C ILE A 2 -0.96 15.47 18.10
N HIS A 3 -1.22 15.38 19.40
CA HIS A 3 -0.85 14.21 20.20
C HIS A 3 -1.64 12.93 19.92
N SER A 4 -2.85 13.02 19.34
CA SER A 4 -3.78 11.89 19.26
C SER A 4 -3.66 11.07 17.97
N LEU A 5 -3.30 11.70 16.84
CA LEU A 5 -2.80 11.04 15.61
C LEU A 5 -1.57 10.14 15.88
N TYR A 6 -0.85 10.42 16.96
CA TYR A 6 0.40 9.77 17.34
C TYR A 6 0.20 8.65 18.36
N SER A 7 -1.03 8.40 18.83
CA SER A 7 -1.29 7.41 19.88
C SER A 7 -1.27 5.98 19.35
N ASN A 8 -1.71 5.78 18.11
CA ASN A 8 -1.89 4.45 17.50
C ASN A 8 -1.08 4.36 16.20
N LYS A 9 0.21 4.70 16.28
CA LYS A 9 1.12 4.69 15.14
C LYS A 9 1.22 3.32 14.48
N GLU A 10 0.89 2.25 15.20
CA GLU A 10 0.88 0.86 14.74
C GLU A 10 -0.26 0.54 13.76
N ILE A 11 -1.27 1.40 13.61
CA ILE A 11 -2.42 1.15 12.74
C ILE A 11 -2.01 0.96 11.28
N PHE A 12 -0.97 1.65 10.82
CA PHE A 12 -0.44 1.52 9.45
C PHE A 12 -0.13 0.06 9.10
N LEU A 13 0.43 -0.72 10.04
CA LEU A 13 0.85 -2.09 9.78
C LEU A 13 -0.38 -3.00 9.62
N ARG A 14 -1.45 -2.74 10.39
CA ARG A 14 -2.73 -3.43 10.22
C ARG A 14 -3.28 -3.19 8.82
N GLU A 15 -3.27 -1.93 8.35
CA GLU A 15 -3.80 -1.57 7.04
C GLU A 15 -2.97 -2.17 5.90
N LEU A 16 -1.63 -2.12 5.99
CA LEU A 16 -0.76 -2.72 4.97
C LEU A 16 -0.94 -4.24 4.89
N ILE A 17 -1.08 -4.93 6.03
CA ILE A 17 -1.37 -6.37 6.06
C ILE A 17 -2.75 -6.67 5.47
N SER A 18 -3.76 -5.84 5.75
CA SER A 18 -5.10 -6.00 5.17
C SER A 18 -5.06 -5.88 3.64
N ASN A 19 -4.40 -4.84 3.11
CA ASN A 19 -4.26 -4.63 1.67
C ASN A 19 -3.52 -5.79 0.99
N ALA A 20 -2.47 -6.31 1.62
CA ALA A 20 -1.71 -7.45 1.14
C ALA A 20 -2.54 -8.75 1.15
N SER A 21 -3.40 -8.94 2.15
CA SER A 21 -4.35 -10.06 2.19
C SER A 21 -5.36 -9.97 1.05
N ASP A 22 -5.94 -8.79 0.83
CA ASP A 22 -6.90 -8.55 -0.26
C ASP A 22 -6.25 -8.79 -1.63
N ALA A 23 -4.97 -8.41 -1.80
CA ALA A 23 -4.20 -8.65 -3.01
C ALA A 23 -3.99 -10.16 -3.27
N ALA A 24 -3.69 -10.94 -2.24
CA ALA A 24 -3.54 -12.38 -2.33
C ALA A 24 -4.88 -13.06 -2.67
N ASP A 25 -5.97 -12.66 -2.03
CA ASP A 25 -7.31 -13.22 -2.29
C ASP A 25 -7.81 -12.87 -3.70
N LYS A 26 -7.53 -11.65 -4.18
CA LYS A 26 -7.82 -11.26 -5.57
C LYS A 26 -7.05 -12.10 -6.57
N LEU A 27 -5.76 -12.37 -6.32
CA LEU A 27 -4.97 -13.27 -7.17
C LEU A 27 -5.53 -14.69 -7.17
N ARG A 28 -5.88 -15.24 -6.01
CA ARG A 28 -6.52 -16.56 -5.92
C ARG A 28 -7.79 -16.61 -6.74
N PHE A 29 -8.65 -15.59 -6.63
CA PHE A 29 -9.90 -15.55 -7.37
C PHE A 29 -9.67 -15.47 -8.89
N GLU A 30 -8.81 -14.56 -9.36
CA GLU A 30 -8.50 -14.43 -10.79
C GLU A 30 -7.84 -15.71 -11.34
N SER A 31 -7.04 -16.40 -10.54
CA SER A 31 -6.39 -17.68 -10.93
C SER A 31 -7.36 -18.84 -11.17
N LEU A 32 -8.60 -18.75 -10.67
CA LEU A 32 -9.64 -19.73 -10.99
C LEU A 32 -10.01 -19.72 -12.47
N ALA A 33 -9.90 -18.55 -13.11
CA ALA A 33 -10.16 -18.36 -14.54
C ALA A 33 -8.89 -18.47 -15.38
N ASP A 34 -7.76 -17.94 -14.88
CA ASP A 34 -6.45 -18.06 -15.53
C ASP A 34 -5.37 -18.59 -14.56
N PRO A 35 -5.17 -19.92 -14.49
CA PRO A 35 -4.21 -20.53 -13.60
C PRO A 35 -2.76 -20.08 -13.81
N LYS A 36 -2.42 -19.48 -14.96
CA LYS A 36 -1.06 -19.01 -15.26
C LYS A 36 -0.67 -17.81 -14.39
N LEU A 37 -1.64 -17.10 -13.81
CA LEU A 37 -1.39 -15.92 -12.97
C LEU A 37 -0.63 -16.24 -11.68
N LEU A 38 -0.74 -17.46 -11.15
CA LEU A 38 0.03 -17.88 -9.97
C LEU A 38 1.52 -18.04 -10.26
N GLY A 39 1.91 -18.17 -11.53
CA GLY A 39 3.29 -18.40 -11.93
C GLY A 39 3.90 -19.62 -11.23
N ASP A 40 5.17 -19.50 -10.85
CA ASP A 40 5.93 -20.56 -10.17
C ASP A 40 5.81 -20.48 -8.63
N ASP A 41 5.28 -19.38 -8.09
CA ASP A 41 5.13 -19.15 -6.64
C ASP A 41 3.67 -19.22 -6.21
N ALA A 42 3.19 -20.44 -6.01
CA ALA A 42 1.81 -20.69 -5.57
C ALA A 42 1.59 -20.48 -4.06
N GLU A 43 2.66 -20.30 -3.27
CA GLU A 43 2.55 -20.09 -1.83
C GLU A 43 2.39 -18.59 -1.53
N LEU A 44 1.14 -18.13 -1.61
CA LEU A 44 0.84 -16.73 -1.32
C LEU A 44 1.11 -16.41 0.16
N GLY A 45 1.83 -15.31 0.39
CA GLY A 45 2.22 -14.88 1.71
C GLY A 45 2.61 -13.41 1.80
N ILE A 46 2.66 -12.92 3.02
CA ILE A 46 3.04 -11.56 3.36
C ILE A 46 4.33 -11.63 4.17
N ARG A 47 5.37 -10.92 3.73
CA ARG A 47 6.68 -10.84 4.40
C ARG A 47 6.85 -9.44 4.98
N VAL A 48 7.35 -9.38 6.21
CA VAL A 48 7.62 -8.13 6.92
C VAL A 48 9.10 -8.12 7.30
N GLU A 49 9.85 -7.17 6.75
CA GLU A 49 11.30 -7.08 6.91
C GLU A 49 11.70 -5.73 7.53
N LEU A 50 12.73 -5.77 8.38
CA LEU A 50 13.25 -4.60 9.09
C LEU A 50 14.73 -4.42 8.79
N ASP A 51 15.09 -3.37 8.05
CA ASP A 51 16.48 -2.93 7.90
C ASP A 51 16.77 -1.80 8.91
N LYS A 52 17.48 -2.15 9.99
CA LYS A 52 17.88 -1.18 11.03
C LYS A 52 18.94 -0.20 10.56
N LYS A 53 19.77 -0.56 9.59
CA LYS A 53 20.84 0.32 9.08
C LYS A 53 20.24 1.40 8.19
N GLN A 54 19.33 1.02 7.31
CA GLN A 54 18.62 1.95 6.42
C GLN A 54 17.41 2.59 7.09
N ARG A 55 17.00 2.10 8.27
CA ARG A 55 15.78 2.50 9.00
C ARG A 55 14.52 2.31 8.14
N GLN A 56 14.46 1.17 7.46
CA GLN A 56 13.38 0.81 6.55
C GLN A 56 12.57 -0.36 7.14
N LEU A 57 11.26 -0.25 7.02
CA LEU A 57 10.31 -1.33 7.22
C LEU A 57 9.68 -1.64 5.86
N THR A 58 9.75 -2.90 5.45
CA THR A 58 9.21 -3.36 4.17
C THR A 58 8.10 -4.36 4.45
N VAL A 59 6.92 -4.14 3.86
CA VAL A 59 5.82 -5.09 3.81
C VAL A 59 5.66 -5.50 2.35
N SER A 60 5.85 -6.78 2.05
CA SER A 60 5.77 -7.30 0.68
C SER A 60 4.85 -8.51 0.62
N ASP A 61 3.99 -8.55 -0.38
CA ASP A 61 3.19 -9.71 -0.75
C ASP A 61 3.52 -10.17 -2.18
N ASN A 62 3.16 -11.40 -2.49
CA ASN A 62 3.15 -11.98 -3.84
C ASN A 62 1.71 -12.12 -4.37
N GLY A 63 0.83 -11.18 -4.02
CA GLY A 63 -0.54 -11.11 -4.50
C GLY A 63 -0.65 -10.57 -5.92
N ILE A 64 -1.84 -10.09 -6.30
CA ILE A 64 -2.18 -9.70 -7.68
C ILE A 64 -1.34 -8.53 -8.21
N GLY A 65 -0.82 -7.68 -7.33
CA GLY A 65 -0.10 -6.46 -7.69
C GLY A 65 -0.98 -5.42 -8.41
N MET A 66 -0.35 -4.38 -8.95
CA MET A 66 -1.02 -3.32 -9.72
C MET A 66 -0.27 -3.04 -11.03
N SER A 67 -1.02 -2.70 -12.07
CA SER A 67 -0.45 -2.08 -13.27
C SER A 67 -0.09 -0.62 -12.99
N ARG A 68 0.61 0.02 -13.93
CA ARG A 68 0.89 1.47 -13.84
C ARG A 68 -0.38 2.31 -13.68
N GLU A 69 -1.41 1.98 -14.45
CA GLU A 69 -2.68 2.70 -14.44
C GLU A 69 -3.40 2.50 -13.12
N GLU A 70 -3.50 1.25 -12.65
CA GLU A 70 -4.11 0.94 -11.33
C GLU A 70 -3.37 1.64 -10.20
N LEU A 71 -2.03 1.69 -10.24
CA LEU A 71 -1.22 2.38 -9.24
C LEU A 71 -1.52 3.89 -9.23
N ILE A 72 -1.58 4.52 -10.41
CA ILE A 72 -1.89 5.95 -10.55
C ILE A 72 -3.33 6.24 -10.12
N ASP A 73 -4.29 5.39 -10.45
CA ASP A 73 -5.69 5.61 -10.10
C ASP A 73 -5.92 5.41 -8.60
N ASN A 74 -5.39 4.33 -8.03
CA ASN A 74 -5.57 3.97 -6.62
C ASN A 74 -4.79 4.91 -5.69
N LEU A 75 -3.51 5.19 -6.01
CA LEU A 75 -2.65 6.02 -5.16
C LEU A 75 -2.63 7.49 -5.60
N GLY A 76 -2.80 7.80 -6.87
CA GLY A 76 -2.78 9.19 -7.34
C GLY A 76 -4.08 9.96 -7.08
N THR A 77 -5.24 9.30 -7.06
CA THR A 77 -6.53 9.98 -6.81
C THR A 77 -6.67 10.43 -5.37
N ILE A 78 -6.21 9.63 -4.41
CA ILE A 78 -6.32 9.96 -2.98
C ILE A 78 -5.33 11.08 -2.59
N ALA A 79 -4.16 11.14 -3.24
CA ALA A 79 -3.26 12.29 -3.12
C ALA A 79 -3.93 13.59 -3.63
N LYS A 80 -4.86 13.49 -4.60
CA LYS A 80 -5.64 14.63 -5.12
C LYS A 80 -6.89 14.96 -4.30
N SER A 81 -7.52 13.98 -3.65
CA SER A 81 -8.78 14.18 -2.90
C SER A 81 -8.57 14.59 -1.44
N GLY A 82 -7.39 15.09 -1.09
CA GLY A 82 -7.13 15.69 0.22
C GLY A 82 -6.71 14.68 1.29
N THR A 83 -5.51 14.10 1.16
CA THR A 83 -4.82 13.47 2.29
C THR A 83 -4.74 14.43 3.48
N ALA A 84 -4.58 15.73 3.22
CA ALA A 84 -4.62 16.78 4.24
C ALA A 84 -6.01 16.91 4.90
N GLU A 85 -7.10 16.91 4.14
CA GLU A 85 -8.47 16.99 4.66
C GLU A 85 -8.86 15.73 5.44
N PHE A 86 -8.37 14.55 5.00
CA PHE A 86 -8.50 13.31 5.77
C PHE A 86 -7.73 13.36 7.10
N LEU A 87 -6.48 13.83 7.09
CA LEU A 87 -5.69 14.02 8.31
C LEU A 87 -6.32 15.06 9.25
N GLU A 88 -7.02 16.07 8.72
CA GLU A 88 -7.79 17.04 9.50
C GLU A 88 -9.05 16.43 10.15
N GLN A 89 -9.67 15.44 9.51
CA GLN A 89 -10.83 14.72 10.03
C GLN A 89 -10.47 13.69 11.12
N MET A 90 -9.19 13.38 11.32
CA MET A 90 -8.75 12.51 12.40
C MET A 90 -8.90 13.24 13.75
N THR A 91 -9.84 12.74 14.54
CA THR A 91 -10.31 13.39 15.77
C THR A 91 -9.46 13.05 16.99
N GLY A 92 -8.72 11.94 16.92
CA GLY A 92 -8.02 11.35 18.05
C GLY A 92 -8.80 10.29 18.82
N ASP A 93 -10.05 10.01 18.44
CA ASP A 93 -10.79 8.86 18.96
C ASP A 93 -10.37 7.59 18.20
N THR A 94 -9.85 6.62 18.94
CA THR A 94 -9.25 5.39 18.37
C THR A 94 -10.24 4.54 17.58
N LYS A 95 -11.50 4.44 18.04
CA LYS A 95 -12.50 3.60 17.34
C LYS A 95 -13.05 4.33 16.13
N HIS A 96 -13.27 5.64 16.26
CA HIS A 96 -13.78 6.46 15.17
C HIS A 96 -12.75 6.60 14.04
N ASP A 97 -11.50 6.94 14.37
CA ASP A 97 -10.44 7.14 13.39
C ASP A 97 -10.10 5.81 12.68
N ALA A 98 -10.11 4.67 13.39
CA ALA A 98 -9.93 3.35 12.78
C ALA A 98 -11.09 2.95 11.84
N GLN A 99 -12.33 3.37 12.15
CA GLN A 99 -13.50 3.17 11.28
C GLN A 99 -13.42 4.04 10.03
N LEU A 100 -13.02 5.30 10.17
CA LEU A 100 -12.84 6.22 9.04
C LEU A 100 -11.77 5.67 8.08
N ILE A 101 -10.62 5.20 8.58
CA ILE A 101 -9.58 4.59 7.72
C ILE A 101 -10.15 3.43 6.88
N GLY A 102 -10.89 2.51 7.51
CA GLY A 102 -11.47 1.35 6.82
C GLY A 102 -12.61 1.70 5.86
N GLN A 103 -13.35 2.79 6.10
CA GLN A 103 -14.50 3.19 5.26
C GLN A 103 -14.08 4.00 4.02
N PHE A 104 -12.95 4.69 4.07
CA PHE A 104 -12.46 5.54 2.98
C PHE A 104 -11.43 4.86 2.07
N GLY A 105 -10.97 3.64 2.39
CA GLY A 105 -9.96 2.93 1.58
C GLY A 105 -8.58 3.61 1.58
N VAL A 106 -8.32 4.47 2.58
CA VAL A 106 -7.13 5.33 2.69
C VAL A 106 -6.07 4.73 3.62
N GLY A 107 -6.21 3.47 4.04
CA GLY A 107 -5.31 2.80 4.99
C GLY A 107 -3.84 2.81 4.59
N PHE A 108 -3.55 2.86 3.28
CA PHE A 108 -2.18 3.04 2.77
C PHE A 108 -1.50 4.32 3.30
N TYR A 109 -2.24 5.43 3.41
CA TYR A 109 -1.69 6.74 3.80
C TYR A 109 -1.35 6.83 5.30
N ALA A 110 -1.87 5.91 6.12
CA ALA A 110 -1.44 5.79 7.52
C ALA A 110 0.08 5.52 7.62
N SER A 111 0.72 5.02 6.56
CA SER A 111 2.17 4.85 6.47
C SER A 111 2.95 6.17 6.69
N PHE A 112 2.40 7.32 6.27
CA PHE A 112 3.03 8.62 6.47
C PHE A 112 2.99 9.13 7.91
N ILE A 113 2.25 8.45 8.82
CA ILE A 113 2.29 8.74 10.26
C ILE A 113 3.65 8.33 10.87
N VAL A 114 4.31 7.34 10.27
CA VAL A 114 5.55 6.73 10.78
C VAL A 114 6.73 6.83 9.83
N ALA A 115 6.52 7.19 8.57
CA ALA A 115 7.54 7.29 7.54
C ALA A 115 7.56 8.68 6.90
N ASP A 116 8.75 9.26 6.77
CA ASP A 116 8.97 10.53 6.05
C ASP A 116 8.85 10.35 4.52
N LYS A 117 8.92 9.10 4.05
CA LYS A 117 8.93 8.72 2.64
C LYS A 117 8.36 7.30 2.50
N VAL A 118 7.48 7.10 1.53
CA VAL A 118 6.91 5.79 1.19
C VAL A 118 7.24 5.48 -0.26
N THR A 119 7.75 4.26 -0.48
CA THR A 119 8.02 3.71 -1.81
C THR A 119 7.17 2.45 -1.98
N VAL A 120 6.43 2.38 -3.10
CA VAL A 120 5.67 1.20 -3.50
C VAL A 120 6.28 0.68 -4.78
N GLU A 121 6.68 -0.59 -4.78
CA GLU A 121 7.11 -1.29 -5.98
C GLU A 121 6.13 -2.42 -6.25
N THR A 122 5.58 -2.47 -7.45
CA THR A 122 4.55 -3.45 -7.79
C THR A 122 4.61 -3.82 -9.26
N ARG A 123 4.16 -5.04 -9.53
CA ARG A 123 3.94 -5.56 -10.88
C ARG A 123 2.66 -6.38 -10.82
N ARG A 124 1.72 -6.12 -11.71
CA ARG A 124 0.52 -6.94 -11.81
C ARG A 124 0.87 -8.35 -12.30
N ALA A 125 0.27 -9.37 -11.69
CA ALA A 125 0.37 -10.74 -12.20
C ALA A 125 -0.07 -10.78 -13.68
N GLY A 126 0.68 -11.54 -14.49
CA GLY A 126 0.45 -11.65 -15.94
C GLY A 126 1.14 -10.57 -16.79
N LEU A 127 1.72 -9.52 -16.18
CA LEU A 127 2.57 -8.55 -16.89
C LEU A 127 4.04 -8.97 -16.90
N ALA A 128 4.79 -8.44 -17.88
CA ALA A 128 6.21 -8.71 -18.01
C ALA A 128 7.03 -8.02 -16.90
N ALA A 129 8.25 -8.52 -16.65
CA ALA A 129 9.10 -8.03 -15.56
C ALA A 129 9.50 -6.55 -15.71
N ASP A 130 9.61 -6.06 -16.94
CA ASP A 130 9.91 -4.68 -17.32
C ASP A 130 8.69 -3.74 -17.29
N GLU A 131 7.50 -4.29 -17.00
CA GLU A 131 6.27 -3.52 -16.76
C GLU A 131 6.04 -3.24 -15.27
N ALA A 132 6.99 -3.60 -14.41
CA ALA A 132 6.96 -3.24 -13.00
C ALA A 132 7.08 -1.71 -12.84
N VAL A 133 6.50 -1.21 -11.76
CA VAL A 133 6.41 0.23 -11.51
C VAL A 133 6.78 0.55 -10.07
N ARG A 134 7.48 1.67 -9.90
CA ARG A 134 7.76 2.28 -8.60
C ARG A 134 6.97 3.56 -8.47
N TRP A 135 6.21 3.67 -7.38
CA TRP A 135 5.62 4.92 -6.91
C TRP A 135 6.36 5.39 -5.67
N GLU A 136 6.55 6.70 -5.55
CA GLU A 136 7.25 7.29 -4.42
C GLU A 136 6.66 8.65 -4.04
N SER A 137 6.49 8.89 -2.74
CA SER A 137 6.04 10.17 -2.20
C SER A 137 6.59 10.42 -0.80
N ASP A 138 6.69 11.70 -0.42
CA ASP A 138 6.98 12.17 0.93
C ASP A 138 5.71 12.60 1.70
N GLY A 139 4.53 12.37 1.11
CA GLY A 139 3.24 12.70 1.72
C GLY A 139 2.85 14.18 1.64
N LYS A 140 3.60 15.03 0.93
CA LYS A 140 3.36 16.48 0.85
C LYS A 140 2.55 16.92 -0.38
N GLY A 141 1.87 15.98 -1.04
CA GLY A 141 0.96 16.25 -2.15
C GLY A 141 1.54 16.00 -3.55
N GLU A 142 2.83 15.68 -3.65
CA GLU A 142 3.45 15.23 -4.89
C GLU A 142 3.88 13.76 -4.80
N PHE A 143 3.89 13.08 -5.93
CA PHE A 143 4.41 11.72 -6.06
C PHE A 143 5.08 11.55 -7.43
N SER A 144 5.98 10.58 -7.52
CA SER A 144 6.59 10.16 -8.78
C SER A 144 6.18 8.73 -9.12
N VAL A 145 6.14 8.43 -10.42
CA VAL A 145 5.92 7.08 -10.94
C VAL A 145 6.92 6.81 -12.04
N GLU A 146 7.73 5.77 -11.87
CA GLU A 146 8.72 5.31 -12.84
C GLU A 146 8.56 3.83 -13.16
N SER A 147 8.98 3.44 -14.36
CA SER A 147 9.10 2.03 -14.75
C SER A 147 10.37 1.45 -14.13
N ILE A 148 10.28 0.24 -13.59
CA ILE A 148 11.38 -0.53 -13.02
C ILE A 148 11.35 -1.95 -13.57
N GLU A 149 12.38 -2.74 -13.30
CA GLU A 149 12.40 -4.18 -13.60
C GLU A 149 12.22 -4.97 -12.29
N ARG A 150 11.30 -5.93 -12.27
CA ARG A 150 11.06 -6.80 -11.12
C ARG A 150 10.61 -8.20 -11.55
N ALA A 151 11.29 -9.22 -11.01
CA ALA A 151 11.00 -10.64 -11.22
C ALA A 151 9.73 -11.10 -10.50
#